data_AF-A0A132ACL1-F1
#
_entry.id   AF-A0A132ACL1-F1
#
_cell.length_a   1.000
_cell.length_b   1.000
_cell.length_c   1.000
_cell.angle_alpha   90.00
_cell.angle_beta   90.00
_cell.angle_gamma   90.00
#
_symmetry.space_group_name_H-M   'P 1'
#
loop_
_entity.id
_entity.type
_entity.pdbx_description
1 polymer ?
#
loop_
_entity_poly.entity_id
_entity_poly.type
_entity_poly.pdbx_seq_one_letter_code
_entity_poly.pdbx_strand_id
1 'polypeptide(L)'
;MHDEVSETENIRNNLAIERIIVGGCDILLDVNQVFIRKGCVIQVLNSDRSKTNRVARMGSFRGIDKEILRQCYLFSNHMLVCTRTSGGKLSLVDTIGKIPLAEATLIEDPTEQFQFTVDDTGESN
;
A
#
# COMPACT_ATOMS: atom_id res chain seq x y z
N MET A 1 9.34 -10.08 25.39
CA MET A 1 8.81 -11.45 25.45
C MET A 1 7.75 -11.57 24.38
N HIS A 2 7.93 -12.46 23.40
CA HIS A 2 6.87 -12.87 22.48
C HIS A 2 6.29 -14.15 23.11
N ASP A 3 5.03 -14.10 23.53
CA ASP A 3 4.34 -15.21 24.21
C ASP A 3 3.66 -16.09 23.15
N GLU A 4 3.62 -17.40 23.37
CA GLU A 4 2.92 -18.42 22.55
C GLU A 4 1.46 -18.03 22.24
N VAL A 5 0.82 -17.27 23.13
CA VAL A 5 -0.53 -16.72 22.92
C VAL A 5 -0.54 -15.74 21.73
N SER A 6 0.46 -14.87 21.62
CA SER A 6 0.59 -13.91 20.51
C SER A 6 0.93 -14.61 19.19
N GLU A 7 1.74 -15.67 19.21
CA GLU A 7 2.00 -16.49 18.02
C GLU A 7 0.72 -17.18 17.52
N THR A 8 -0.05 -17.75 18.44
CA THR A 8 -1.32 -18.41 18.12
C THR A 8 -2.34 -17.41 17.55
N GLU A 9 -2.39 -16.19 18.08
CA GLU A 9 -3.27 -15.13 17.57
C GLU A 9 -2.85 -14.66 16.17
N ASN A 10 -1.54 -14.51 15.94
CA ASN A 10 -1.00 -14.15 14.63
C ASN A 10 -1.39 -15.20 13.57
N ILE A 11 -1.19 -16.49 13.88
CA ILE A 11 -1.58 -17.59 12.98
C ILE A 11 -3.09 -17.56 12.69
N ARG A 12 -3.94 -17.37 13.70
CA ARG A 12 -5.41 -17.31 13.51
C ARG A 12 -5.81 -16.15 12.61
N ASN A 13 -5.19 -14.98 12.77
CA ASN A 13 -5.43 -13.82 11.91
C ASN A 13 -5.01 -14.11 10.47
N ASN A 14 -3.84 -14.70 10.26
CA ASN A 14 -3.35 -15.05 8.92
C ASN A 14 -4.27 -16.04 8.20
N LEU A 15 -4.69 -17.11 8.88
CA LEU A 15 -5.62 -18.11 8.32
C LEU A 15 -7.01 -17.52 8.01
N ALA A 16 -7.49 -16.58 8.82
CA ALA A 16 -8.75 -15.90 8.55
C ALA A 16 -8.68 -15.04 7.27
N ILE A 17 -7.55 -14.36 7.05
CA ILE A 17 -7.29 -13.55 5.85
C ILE A 17 -7.09 -14.46 4.63
N GLU A 18 -6.36 -15.56 4.77
CA GLU A 18 -6.09 -16.52 3.67
C GLU A 18 -7.40 -17.06 3.09
N ARG A 19 -8.35 -17.43 3.95
CA ARG A 19 -9.65 -18.00 3.53
C ARG A 19 -10.51 -17.05 2.70
N ILE A 20 -10.30 -15.74 2.82
CA ILE A 20 -11.08 -14.72 2.09
C ILE A 20 -10.38 -14.23 0.83
N ILE A 21 -9.05 -14.30 0.76
CA ILE A 21 -8.28 -13.92 -0.43
C ILE A 21 -8.36 -15.04 -1.48
N VAL A 22 -8.96 -14.73 -2.63
CA VAL A 22 -9.03 -15.62 -3.79
C VAL A 22 -7.62 -15.81 -4.36
N GLY A 23 -7.27 -17.05 -4.70
CA GLY A 23 -5.95 -17.40 -5.26
C GLY A 23 -4.83 -17.55 -4.22
N GLY A 24 -5.09 -17.23 -2.95
CA GLY A 24 -4.11 -17.33 -1.86
C GLY A 24 -3.07 -16.22 -1.86
N CYS A 25 -2.24 -16.18 -0.80
CA CYS A 25 -1.14 -15.22 -0.66
C CYS A 25 0.00 -15.84 0.18
N ASP A 26 1.16 -16.02 -0.45
CA ASP A 26 2.40 -16.51 0.18
C ASP A 26 2.84 -15.75 1.44
N ILE A 27 2.66 -14.43 1.49
CA ILE A 27 2.96 -13.60 2.67
C ILE A 27 2.23 -14.08 3.93
N LEU A 28 1.04 -14.67 3.80
CA LEU A 28 0.27 -15.19 4.94
C LEU A 28 0.85 -16.50 5.50
N LEU A 29 1.69 -17.19 4.73
CA LEU A 29 2.37 -18.43 5.10
C LEU A 29 3.79 -18.18 5.65
N ASP A 30 4.32 -16.97 5.50
CA ASP A 30 5.64 -16.59 6.00
C ASP A 30 5.61 -16.36 7.52
N VAL A 31 6.27 -17.25 8.25
CA VAL A 31 6.39 -17.23 9.72
C VAL A 31 7.11 -15.98 10.25
N ASN A 32 7.85 -15.27 9.40
CA ASN A 32 8.55 -14.05 9.78
C ASN A 32 7.66 -12.79 9.66
N GLN A 33 6.43 -12.92 9.16
CA GLN A 33 5.47 -11.83 9.11
C GLN A 33 4.59 -11.84 10.36
N VAL A 34 4.46 -10.66 10.97
CA VAL A 34 3.51 -10.43 12.07
C VAL A 34 2.39 -9.54 11.54
N PHE A 35 1.14 -9.97 11.70
CA PHE A 35 -0.02 -9.14 11.39
C PHE A 35 -0.10 -7.95 12.36
N ILE A 36 -0.16 -6.74 11.82
CA ILE A 36 -0.19 -5.49 12.59
C ILE A 36 -1.59 -4.87 12.60
N ARG A 37 -2.18 -4.67 11.41
CA ARG A 37 -3.45 -3.94 11.29
C ARG A 37 -4.19 -4.27 10.00
N LYS A 38 -5.54 -4.26 10.09
CA LYS A 38 -6.44 -4.24 8.92
C LYS A 38 -7.13 -2.88 8.81
N GLY A 39 -7.37 -2.40 7.59
CA GLY A 39 -8.06 -1.14 7.35
C GLY A 39 -8.56 -0.99 5.92
N CYS A 40 -9.59 -0.14 5.74
CA CYS A 40 -10.05 0.27 4.43
C CYS A 40 -9.37 1.58 4.03
N VAL A 41 -8.88 1.67 2.80
CA VAL A 41 -8.28 2.90 2.25
C VAL A 41 -8.93 3.24 0.91
N ILE A 42 -8.94 4.52 0.55
CA ILE A 42 -9.34 4.97 -0.78
C ILE A 42 -8.07 5.15 -1.60
N GLN A 43 -7.89 4.32 -2.61
CA GLN A 43 -6.84 4.50 -3.61
C GLN A 43 -7.30 5.57 -4.60
N VAL A 44 -6.60 6.70 -4.61
CA VAL A 44 -6.76 7.75 -5.62
C VAL A 44 -5.92 7.36 -6.83
N LEU A 45 -6.57 7.14 -7.97
CA LEU A 45 -5.88 6.97 -9.25
C LEU A 45 -5.81 8.33 -9.93
N ASN A 46 -4.62 8.91 -9.98
CA ASN A 46 -4.37 10.09 -10.80
C ASN A 46 -4.57 9.70 -12.27
N SER A 47 -5.58 10.27 -12.95
CA SER A 47 -5.56 10.26 -14.42
C SER A 47 -4.33 11.05 -14.82
N ASP A 48 -3.38 10.44 -15.55
CA ASP A 48 -2.13 11.08 -15.93
C ASP A 48 -2.36 12.55 -16.30
N ARG A 49 -1.74 13.46 -15.52
CA ARG A 49 -1.38 14.77 -16.03
C ARG A 49 -0.40 14.50 -17.15
N SER A 50 -0.95 14.28 -18.34
CA SER A 50 -0.24 14.29 -19.60
C SER A 50 0.71 15.48 -19.55
N LYS A 51 2.02 15.18 -19.59
CA LYS A 51 3.08 16.15 -19.77
C LYS A 51 2.95 16.74 -21.18
N THR A 52 1.89 17.51 -21.44
CA THR A 52 1.81 18.40 -22.59
C THR A 52 2.08 19.80 -22.08
N ASN A 53 3.37 20.13 -22.02
CA ASN A 53 3.81 21.49 -22.07
C ASN A 53 3.40 22.02 -23.46
N ARG A 54 2.43 22.94 -23.54
CA ARG A 54 2.28 24.01 -24.55
C ARG A 54 0.93 24.74 -24.43
N VAL A 55 0.99 25.92 -23.83
CA VAL A 55 0.26 27.15 -24.20
C VAL A 55 -1.28 27.07 -24.38
N ALA A 56 -1.94 27.59 -23.34
CA ALA A 56 -3.07 28.55 -23.38
C ALA A 56 -4.54 28.09 -23.48
N ARG A 57 -5.32 28.83 -22.68
CA ARG A 57 -6.77 29.18 -22.76
C ARG A 57 -7.78 28.22 -22.11
N MET A 58 -8.34 28.74 -21.01
CA MET A 58 -9.76 28.78 -20.64
C MET A 58 -10.59 27.51 -20.90
N GLY A 59 -10.85 26.75 -19.85
CA GLY A 59 -11.86 25.70 -19.86
C GLY A 59 -11.63 24.68 -18.75
N SER A 60 -12.40 24.80 -17.68
CA SER A 60 -12.44 23.87 -16.56
C SER A 60 -12.61 22.42 -17.03
N PHE A 61 -11.57 21.61 -16.85
CA PHE A 61 -11.68 20.15 -16.79
C PHE A 61 -10.85 19.69 -15.60
N ARG A 62 -11.45 19.73 -14.40
CA ARG A 62 -10.97 18.95 -13.26
C ARG A 62 -10.99 17.49 -13.71
N GLY A 63 -9.81 16.88 -13.84
CA GLY A 63 -9.66 15.45 -14.07
C GLY A 63 -10.50 14.71 -13.03
N ILE A 64 -11.31 13.76 -13.49
CA ILE A 64 -12.11 12.92 -12.60
C ILE A 64 -11.13 11.93 -11.97
N ASP A 65 -10.69 12.24 -10.75
CA ASP A 65 -9.90 11.31 -9.95
C ASP A 65 -10.73 10.05 -9.72
N LYS A 66 -10.23 8.90 -10.19
CA LYS A 66 -10.91 7.63 -10.00
C LYS A 66 -10.52 7.10 -8.63
N GLU A 67 -11.43 7.25 -7.68
CA GLU A 67 -11.30 6.70 -6.33
C GLU A 67 -11.74 5.22 -6.30
N ILE A 68 -10.91 4.36 -5.71
CA ILE A 68 -11.21 2.94 -5.52
C ILE A 68 -11.05 2.56 -4.07
N LEU A 69 -12.11 2.02 -3.46
CA LEU A 69 -12.04 1.46 -2.11
C LEU A 69 -11.22 0.15 -2.11
N ARG A 70 -10.17 0.11 -1.30
CA ARG A 70 -9.30 -1.06 -1.10
C ARG A 70 -9.38 -1.54 0.35
N GLN A 71 -9.28 -2.84 0.52
CA GLN A 71 -9.05 -3.47 1.82
C GLN A 71 -7.55 -3.75 1.94
N CYS A 72 -6.91 -3.22 2.98
CA CYS A 72 -5.49 -3.41 3.23
C CYS A 72 -5.22 -4.18 4.52
N TYR A 73 -4.10 -4.91 4.51
CA TYR A 73 -3.55 -5.62 5.65
C TYR A 73 -2.08 -5.28 5.78
N LEU A 74 -1.70 -4.70 6.91
CA LEU A 74 -0.32 -4.36 7.24
C LEU A 74 0.29 -5.50 8.06
N PHE A 75 1.41 -6.01 7.57
CA PHE A 75 2.30 -6.94 8.23
C PHE A 75 3.63 -6.24 8.57
N SER A 76 4.47 -6.90 9.35
CA SER A 76 5.79 -6.38 9.74
C SER A 76 6.68 -5.99 8.57
N ASN A 77 6.67 -6.74 7.46
CA ASN A 77 7.53 -6.48 6.30
C ASN A 77 6.76 -6.21 5.00
N HIS A 78 5.45 -6.42 4.97
CA HIS A 78 4.63 -6.24 3.76
C HIS A 78 3.31 -5.54 4.06
N MET A 79 2.81 -4.80 3.08
CA MET A 79 1.43 -4.35 3.04
C MET A 79 0.71 -5.06 1.89
N LEU A 80 -0.41 -5.74 2.20
CA LEU A 80 -1.28 -6.33 1.19
C LEU A 80 -2.38 -5.34 0.82
N VAL A 81 -2.63 -5.17 -0.49
CA VAL A 81 -3.69 -4.32 -1.03
C VAL A 81 -4.66 -5.20 -1.82
N CYS A 82 -5.92 -5.20 -1.39
CA CYS A 82 -6.96 -6.05 -1.97
C CYS A 82 -8.17 -5.24 -2.45
N THR A 83 -8.90 -5.80 -3.41
CA THR A 83 -10.22 -5.35 -3.86
C THR A 83 -11.27 -6.29 -3.31
N ARG A 84 -12.38 -5.75 -2.80
CA ARG A 84 -13.52 -6.58 -2.44
C ARG A 84 -14.23 -7.06 -3.71
N THR A 85 -14.38 -8.37 -3.83
CA THR A 85 -15.12 -9.00 -4.93
C THR A 85 -16.54 -9.34 -4.46
N SER A 86 -17.39 -9.80 -5.38
CA SER A 86 -18.69 -10.37 -5.02
C SER A 86 -18.51 -11.58 -4.08
N GLY A 87 -19.52 -11.84 -3.23
CA GLY A 87 -19.51 -12.97 -2.30
C GLY A 87 -18.64 -12.80 -1.06
N GLY A 88 -18.20 -11.58 -0.74
CA GLY A 88 -17.42 -11.29 0.48
C GLY A 88 -15.96 -11.75 0.42
N LYS A 89 -15.49 -12.15 -0.76
CA LYS A 89 -14.10 -12.49 -1.03
C LYS A 89 -13.28 -11.25 -1.37
N LEU A 90 -11.96 -11.41 -1.30
CA LEU A 90 -10.98 -10.38 -1.66
C LEU A 90 -10.09 -10.90 -2.79
N SER A 91 -9.72 -10.03 -3.72
CA SER A 91 -8.65 -10.30 -4.69
C SER A 91 -7.49 -9.36 -4.42
N LEU A 92 -6.27 -9.86 -4.46
CA LEU A 92 -5.09 -8.98 -4.48
C LEU A 92 -5.19 -8.05 -5.70
N VAL A 93 -4.76 -6.80 -5.55
CA VAL A 93 -4.70 -5.86 -6.67
C VAL A 93 -3.57 -6.28 -7.60
N ASP A 94 -3.85 -6.32 -8.90
CA ASP A 94 -2.82 -6.63 -9.89
C ASP A 94 -1.65 -5.65 -9.79
N THR A 95 -0.44 -6.18 -9.90
CA THR A 95 0.84 -5.44 -9.86
C THR A 95 1.23 -4.86 -8.49
N ILE A 96 0.29 -4.31 -7.71
CA ILE A 96 0.57 -3.61 -6.43
C ILE A 96 -0.02 -4.30 -5.20
N GLY A 97 -0.54 -5.51 -5.35
CA GLY A 97 -1.25 -6.22 -4.27
C GLY A 97 -0.37 -6.62 -3.10
N LYS A 98 0.96 -6.65 -3.28
CA LYS A 98 1.96 -6.94 -2.26
C LYS A 98 3.04 -5.86 -2.31
N ILE A 99 3.16 -5.06 -1.26
CA ILE A 99 4.12 -3.97 -1.18
C ILE A 99 5.16 -4.31 -0.09
N PRO A 100 6.42 -4.60 -0.44
CA PRO A 100 7.49 -4.74 0.53
C PRO A 100 7.75 -3.40 1.23
N LEU A 101 7.80 -3.41 2.57
CA LEU A 101 8.03 -2.18 3.34
C LEU A 101 9.49 -1.72 3.28
N ALA A 102 10.44 -2.62 2.98
CA ALA A 102 11.86 -2.28 2.83
C ALA A 102 12.13 -1.30 1.67
N GLU A 103 11.24 -1.27 0.67
CA GLU A 103 11.36 -0.41 -0.52
C GLU A 103 10.28 0.69 -0.53
N ALA A 104 9.50 0.82 0.53
CA ALA A 104 8.41 1.78 0.62
C ALA A 104 8.87 3.08 1.30
N THR A 105 8.43 4.21 0.78
CA THR A 105 8.54 5.52 1.45
C THR A 105 7.14 6.03 1.73
N LEU A 106 6.86 6.35 3.01
CA LEU A 106 5.61 7.00 3.38
C LEU A 106 5.76 8.50 3.17
N ILE A 107 4.83 9.07 2.40
CA ILE A 107 4.74 10.51 2.15
C ILE A 107 3.40 10.97 2.72
N GLU A 108 3.44 11.96 3.62
CA GLU A 108 2.22 12.50 4.26
C GLU A 108 1.41 13.37 3.28
N ASP A 109 2.07 14.30 2.58
CA ASP A 109 1.47 15.11 1.54
C ASP A 109 2.14 14.85 0.18
N PRO A 110 1.45 14.24 -0.78
CA PRO A 110 2.01 13.96 -2.10
C PRO A 110 2.26 15.24 -2.94
N THR A 111 1.79 16.40 -2.48
CA THR A 111 2.05 17.70 -3.12
C THR A 111 3.33 18.36 -2.64
N GLU A 112 3.91 17.91 -1.52
CA GLU A 112 5.21 18.39 -1.06
C GLU A 112 6.33 17.85 -1.95
N GLN A 113 7.09 18.75 -2.58
CA GLN A 113 8.27 18.40 -3.35
C GLN A 113 9.42 18.11 -2.38
N PHE A 114 9.72 16.82 -2.17
CA PHE A 114 10.90 16.42 -1.41
C PHE A 114 12.17 16.82 -2.16
N GLN A 115 12.90 17.78 -1.60
CA GLN A 115 14.27 18.05 -1.99
C GLN A 115 15.16 17.21 -1.07
N PHE A 116 15.69 16.09 -1.56
CA PHE A 116 16.75 15.38 -0.85
C PHE A 116 17.98 16.29 -0.81
N THR A 117 18.15 17.04 0.28
CA THR A 117 19.42 17.70 0.56
C THR A 117 20.38 16.60 0.99
N VAL A 118 21.26 16.20 0.07
CA VAL A 118 22.49 15.52 0.47
C VAL A 118 23.27 16.56 1.25
N ASP A 119 23.27 16.47 2.57
CA ASP A 119 24.22 17.23 3.39
C ASP A 119 25.61 16.69 3.02
N ASP A 120 26.22 17.33 2.04
CA ASP A 120 27.62 17.19 1.71
C ASP A 120 28.39 17.84 2.87
N THR A 121 28.60 17.06 3.94
CA THR A 121 29.55 17.41 5.01
C THR A 121 30.94 17.35 4.39
N GLY A 122 31.31 18.42 3.69
CA GLY A 122 32.64 18.69 3.22
C GLY A 122 33.58 18.89 4.40
N GLU A 123 34.25 17.82 4.81
CA GLU A 123 35.50 17.92 5.57
C GLU A 123 36.50 18.72 4.73
N SER A 124 36.69 19.98 5.09
CA SER A 124 37.79 20.81 4.60
C SER A 124 38.97 20.59 5.54
N ASN A 125 40.02 19.95 5.02
CA ASN A 125 41.34 19.85 5.64
C ASN A 125 41.94 21.23 5.98
#